data_AF-A0AAW4ZSM5-F1
#
_entry.id   AF-A0AAW4ZSM5-F1
#
_cell.length_a   1.000
_cell.length_b   1.000
_cell.length_c   1.000
_cell.angle_alpha   90.00
_cell.angle_beta   90.00
_cell.angle_gamma   90.00
#
_symmetry.space_group_name_H-M   'P 1'
#
loop_
_entity.id
_entity.type
_entity.pdbx_description
1 polymer ?
#
loop_
_entity_poly.entity_id
_entity_poly.type
_entity_poly.pdbx_seq_one_letter_code
_entity_poly.pdbx_strand_id
1 'polypeptide(L)'
;MPSHLPSSFSKPFLKVFHILEAILLTAITLATVVAMVNEFIHVFVNRNIQLTDILLMFIYLEILAMVQQFVAHGKIPVRYPLYIAIMAIARYITLGMKELDGTFIIWLSLAAFVLAAATVLIRIGHHYWPYEEPEEPGKKQSDD
;
A
#
# COMPACT_ATOMS: atom_id res chain seq x y z
N MET A 1 21.54 -13.37 -11.71
CA MET A 1 22.92 -12.84 -11.83
C MET A 1 23.46 -12.60 -10.44
N PRO A 2 24.56 -13.25 -10.01
CA PRO A 2 25.11 -13.06 -8.68
C PRO A 2 25.73 -11.67 -8.56
N SER A 3 25.22 -10.87 -7.63
CA SER A 3 25.69 -9.52 -7.33
C SER A 3 27.07 -9.56 -6.67
N HIS A 4 28.08 -9.06 -7.38
CA HIS A 4 29.48 -9.00 -6.99
C HIS A 4 29.80 -7.70 -6.23
N LEU A 5 29.02 -7.41 -5.18
CA LEU A 5 29.33 -6.34 -4.23
C LEU A 5 29.94 -6.93 -2.95
N PRO A 6 31.05 -6.36 -2.42
CA PRO A 6 31.70 -6.87 -1.22
C PRO A 6 30.75 -6.79 -0.02
N SER A 7 30.53 -7.92 0.65
CA SER A 7 29.59 -8.09 1.79
C SER A 7 29.87 -7.19 3.00
N SER A 8 31.05 -6.55 3.03
CA SER A 8 31.43 -5.53 4.01
C SER A 8 30.71 -4.18 3.78
N PHE A 9 30.32 -3.87 2.54
CA PHE A 9 29.64 -2.61 2.19
C PHE A 9 28.11 -2.71 2.25
N SER A 10 27.55 -3.92 2.03
CA SER A 10 26.10 -4.13 2.01
C SER A 10 25.45 -3.99 3.40
N LYS A 11 26.13 -4.42 4.47
CA LYS A 11 25.59 -4.35 5.85
C LYS A 11 25.36 -2.90 6.34
N PRO A 12 26.32 -1.97 6.24
CA PRO A 12 26.08 -0.59 6.66
C PRO A 12 25.05 0.11 5.76
N PHE A 13 25.07 -0.15 4.45
CA PHE A 13 24.10 0.42 3.52
C PHE A 13 22.66 0.01 3.83
N LEU A 14 22.41 -1.28 4.07
CA LEU A 14 21.09 -1.78 4.45
C LEU A 14 20.63 -1.22 5.81
N LYS A 15 21.55 -1.06 6.76
CA LYS A 15 21.23 -0.48 8.08
C LYS A 15 20.79 0.98 7.97
N VAL A 16 21.47 1.78 7.14
CA VAL A 16 21.07 3.17 6.86
C VAL A 16 19.70 3.20 6.19
N PHE A 17 19.44 2.30 5.24
CA PHE A 17 18.15 2.22 4.55
C PHE A 17 17.00 1.95 5.53
N HIS A 18 17.14 0.97 6.43
CA HIS A 18 16.12 0.67 7.44
C HIS A 18 15.88 1.82 8.42
N ILE A 19 16.92 2.55 8.81
CA ILE A 19 16.76 3.74 9.67
C ILE A 19 15.98 4.83 8.93
N LEU A 20 16.32 5.08 7.66
CA LEU A 20 15.63 6.06 6.83
C LEU A 20 14.16 5.69 6.62
N GLU A 21 13.88 4.42 6.36
CA GLU A 21 12.54 3.86 6.24
C GLU A 21 11.71 4.06 7.51
N ALA A 22 12.28 3.75 8.68
CA ALA A 22 11.62 3.97 9.96
C ALA A 22 11.31 5.45 10.23
N ILE A 23 12.24 6.35 9.89
CA ILE A 23 12.04 7.81 10.01
C ILE A 23 10.90 8.25 9.09
N LEU A 24 10.88 7.78 7.85
CA LEU A 24 9.86 8.15 6.87
C LEU A 24 8.47 7.65 7.28
N LEU A 25 8.35 6.40 7.72
CA LEU A 25 7.08 5.85 8.20
C LEU A 25 6.54 6.61 9.42
N THR A 26 7.43 6.97 10.34
CA THR A 26 7.08 7.79 11.50
C THR A 26 6.58 9.17 11.07
N ALA A 27 7.27 9.81 10.12
CA ALA A 27 6.87 11.11 9.59
C ALA A 27 5.51 11.06 8.87
N ILE A 28 5.28 10.06 8.01
CA ILE A 28 3.99 9.87 7.31
C ILE A 28 2.87 9.64 8.31
N THR A 29 3.09 8.81 9.34
CA THR A 29 2.09 8.55 10.38
C THR A 29 1.71 9.84 11.12
N LEU A 30 2.72 10.59 11.58
CA LEU A 30 2.48 11.84 12.30
C LEU A 30 1.78 12.88 11.43
N ALA A 31 2.23 13.05 10.18
CA ALA A 31 1.61 13.95 9.22
C ALA A 31 0.14 13.59 8.96
N THR A 32 -0.17 12.30 8.81
CA THR A 32 -1.53 11.81 8.58
C THR A 32 -2.45 12.10 9.78
N VAL A 33 -1.96 11.88 11.01
CA VAL A 33 -2.72 12.19 12.22
C VAL A 33 -2.98 13.69 12.35
N VAL A 34 -1.96 14.53 12.12
CA VAL A 34 -2.11 16.00 12.16
C VAL A 34 -3.10 16.48 11.09
N ALA A 35 -2.99 15.96 9.86
CA ALA A 35 -3.92 16.28 8.77
C ALA A 35 -5.37 15.90 9.10
N MET A 36 -5.57 14.72 9.70
CA MET A 36 -6.90 14.25 10.12
C MET A 36 -7.52 15.16 11.20
N VAL A 37 -6.73 15.59 12.19
CA VAL A 37 -7.19 16.54 13.22
C VAL A 37 -7.53 17.89 12.59
N ASN A 38 -6.70 18.39 11.69
CA ASN A 38 -6.94 19.66 11.01
C ASN A 38 -8.23 19.61 10.17
N GLU A 39 -8.46 18.51 9.45
CA GLU A 39 -9.69 18.32 8.68
C GLU A 39 -10.92 18.25 9.58
N PHE A 40 -10.81 17.55 10.72
CA PHE A 40 -11.89 17.48 11.69
C PHE A 40 -12.28 18.86 12.24
N ILE A 41 -11.28 19.69 12.57
CA ILE A 41 -11.49 21.08 13.00
C ILE A 41 -12.14 21.89 11.88
N HIS A 42 -11.66 21.77 10.64
CA HIS A 42 -12.20 22.48 9.48
C HIS A 42 -13.69 22.18 9.26
N VAL A 43 -14.05 20.89 9.26
CA VAL A 43 -15.45 20.44 9.12
C VAL A 43 -16.31 20.93 10.30
N PHE A 44 -15.77 20.86 11.52
CA PHE A 44 -16.47 21.31 12.72
C PHE A 44 -16.76 22.82 12.70
N VAL A 45 -15.80 23.63 12.27
CA VAL A 45 -15.94 25.10 12.17
C VAL A 45 -16.92 25.48 11.07
N ASN A 46 -16.84 24.83 9.90
CA ASN A 46 -17.71 25.13 8.77
C ASN A 46 -19.16 24.66 8.97
N ARG A 47 -19.42 23.78 9.95
CA ARG A 47 -20.73 23.19 10.28
C ARG A 47 -21.43 22.52 9.10
N ASN A 48 -20.69 22.22 8.04
CA ASN A 48 -21.16 21.52 6.86
C ASN A 48 -20.27 20.31 6.67
N ILE A 49 -20.85 19.12 6.72
CA ILE A 49 -20.13 17.86 6.55
C ILE A 49 -20.39 17.42 5.11
N GLN A 50 -19.38 17.51 4.26
CA GLN A 50 -19.47 17.02 2.89
C GLN A 50 -19.01 15.56 2.82
N LEU A 51 -19.52 14.84 1.81
CA LEU A 51 -19.09 13.47 1.53
C LEU A 51 -17.59 13.40 1.20
N THR A 52 -17.07 14.45 0.56
CA THR A 52 -15.64 14.62 0.26
C THR A 52 -14.78 14.60 1.52
N ASP A 53 -15.22 15.25 2.59
CA ASP A 53 -14.46 15.33 3.85
C ASP A 53 -14.39 13.96 4.54
N ILE A 54 -15.52 13.23 4.53
CA ILE A 54 -15.60 11.86 5.04
C ILE A 54 -14.71 10.92 4.21
N LEU A 55 -14.72 11.06 2.88
CA LEU A 55 -13.88 10.26 1.98
C LEU A 55 -12.40 10.54 2.24
N LEU A 56 -12.02 11.81 2.44
CA LEU A 56 -10.65 12.21 2.74
C LEU A 56 -10.17 11.63 4.08
N MET A 57 -11.01 11.71 5.12
CA MET A 57 -10.72 11.07 6.42
C MET A 57 -10.56 9.55 6.29
N PHE A 58 -11.33 8.91 5.40
CA PHE A 58 -11.18 7.49 5.15
C PHE A 58 -9.86 7.13 4.43
N ILE A 59 -9.42 7.95 3.48
CA ILE A 59 -8.11 7.79 2.83
C ILE A 59 -6.97 7.89 3.87
N TYR A 60 -7.09 8.81 4.83
CA TYR A 60 -6.11 8.90 5.93
C TYR A 60 -6.07 7.63 6.79
N LEU A 61 -7.22 7.04 7.09
CA LEU A 61 -7.28 5.76 7.83
C LEU A 61 -6.66 4.60 7.02
N GLU A 62 -6.86 4.56 5.70
CA GLU A 62 -6.22 3.55 4.85
C GLU A 62 -4.69 3.70 4.84
N ILE A 63 -4.18 4.93 4.80
CA ILE A 63 -2.74 5.20 4.89
C ILE A 63 -2.18 4.71 6.23
N LEU A 64 -2.87 4.98 7.35
CA LEU A 64 -2.45 4.48 8.66
C LEU A 64 -2.44 2.94 8.71
N ALA A 65 -3.45 2.29 8.12
CA ALA A 65 -3.48 0.83 8.01
C ALA A 65 -2.32 0.27 7.17
N MET A 66 -1.93 0.96 6.09
CA MET A 66 -0.75 0.58 5.30
C MET A 66 0.54 0.71 6.09
N VAL A 67 0.72 1.81 6.85
CA VAL A 67 1.90 1.99 7.68
C VAL A 67 1.95 0.94 8.78
N GLN A 68 0.82 0.64 9.43
CA GLN A 68 0.73 -0.44 10.40
C GLN A 68 1.14 -1.80 9.79
N GLN A 69 0.64 -2.12 8.60
CA GLN A 69 0.96 -3.35 7.90
C GLN A 69 2.44 -3.41 7.49
N PHE A 70 3.00 -2.26 7.09
CA PHE A 70 4.43 -2.14 6.80
C PHE A 70 5.25 -2.48 8.04
N VAL A 71 4.94 -1.86 9.19
CA VAL A 71 5.67 -2.07 10.45
C VAL A 71 5.55 -3.53 10.93
N ALA A 72 4.38 -4.16 10.74
CA ALA A 72 4.15 -5.54 11.18
C ALA A 72 4.90 -6.59 10.35
N HIS A 73 5.09 -6.37 9.05
CA HIS A 73 5.63 -7.39 8.13
C HIS A 73 6.96 -7.01 7.47
N GLY A 74 7.48 -5.80 7.69
CA GLY A 74 8.76 -5.29 7.16
C GLY A 74 8.82 -5.12 5.64
N LYS A 75 7.73 -5.43 4.93
CA LYS A 75 7.56 -5.33 3.49
C LYS A 75 6.07 -5.07 3.25
N ILE A 76 5.70 -4.22 2.29
CA ILE A 76 4.32 -4.17 1.79
C ILE A 76 4.24 -5.12 0.59
N PRO A 77 3.49 -6.24 0.67
CA PRO A 77 3.18 -7.03 -0.51
C PRO A 77 2.47 -6.17 -1.56
N VAL A 78 2.87 -6.28 -2.82
CA VAL A 78 2.36 -5.47 -3.95
C VAL A 78 0.83 -5.54 -4.11
N ARG A 79 0.19 -6.58 -3.56
CA ARG A 79 -1.27 -6.74 -3.49
C ARG A 79 -2.00 -5.67 -2.67
N TYR A 80 -1.40 -5.13 -1.60
CA TYR A 80 -2.09 -4.18 -0.71
C TYR A 80 -2.38 -2.84 -1.41
N PRO A 81 -1.42 -2.18 -2.09
CA PRO A 81 -1.69 -0.96 -2.85
C PRO A 81 -2.79 -1.12 -3.91
N LEU A 82 -2.83 -2.28 -4.61
CA LEU A 82 -3.85 -2.55 -5.62
C LEU A 82 -5.26 -2.65 -5.01
N TYR A 83 -5.41 -3.33 -3.88
CA TYR A 83 -6.71 -3.41 -3.20
C TYR A 83 -7.19 -2.04 -2.70
N ILE A 84 -6.26 -1.20 -2.24
CA ILE A 84 -6.57 0.16 -1.79
C ILE A 84 -7.02 1.03 -2.96
N ALA A 85 -6.36 0.92 -4.12
CA ALA A 85 -6.80 1.63 -5.32
C ALA A 85 -8.23 1.22 -5.74
N ILE A 86 -8.54 -0.08 -5.71
CA ILE A 86 -9.89 -0.59 -6.02
C ILE A 86 -10.91 -0.07 -4.99
N MET A 87 -10.58 -0.14 -3.70
CA MET A 87 -11.44 0.33 -2.61
C MET A 87 -11.69 1.85 -2.68
N ALA A 88 -10.65 2.63 -2.99
CA ALA A 88 -10.75 4.07 -3.17
C ALA A 88 -11.68 4.44 -4.34
N ILE A 89 -11.53 3.77 -5.49
CA ILE A 89 -12.42 3.96 -6.64
C ILE A 89 -13.86 3.57 -6.27
N ALA A 90 -14.05 2.41 -5.63
CA ALA A 90 -15.36 1.95 -5.22
C ALA A 90 -16.06 2.96 -4.28
N ARG A 91 -15.33 3.50 -3.31
CA ARG A 91 -15.86 4.51 -2.37
C ARG A 91 -16.16 5.83 -3.04
N TYR A 92 -15.30 6.25 -3.96
CA TYR A 92 -15.55 7.46 -4.72
C TYR A 92 -16.85 7.34 -5.55
N ILE A 93 -17.09 6.18 -6.17
CA ILE A 93 -18.35 5.91 -6.90
C ILE A 93 -19.55 5.93 -5.94
N THR A 94 -19.50 5.20 -4.82
CA THR A 94 -20.66 5.05 -3.93
C THR A 94 -21.04 6.35 -3.24
N LEU A 95 -20.07 7.21 -2.89
CA LEU A 95 -20.35 8.51 -2.29
C LEU A 95 -20.72 9.55 -3.37
N GLY A 96 -20.08 9.53 -4.54
CA GLY A 96 -20.33 10.49 -5.61
C GLY A 96 -21.52 10.16 -6.51
N MET A 97 -22.23 9.05 -6.32
CA MET A 97 -23.24 8.55 -7.27
C MET A 97 -24.38 9.52 -7.64
N LYS A 98 -24.63 10.56 -6.83
CA LYS A 98 -25.63 11.60 -7.13
C LYS A 98 -25.08 12.79 -7.93
N GLU A 99 -23.78 13.03 -7.85
CA GLU A 99 -23.11 14.22 -8.43
C GLU A 99 -22.26 13.86 -9.65
N LEU A 100 -21.85 12.59 -9.76
CA LEU A 100 -21.02 12.11 -10.85
C LEU A 100 -21.86 11.80 -12.10
N ASP A 101 -21.36 12.22 -13.26
CA ASP A 101 -21.93 11.85 -14.56
C ASP A 101 -21.87 10.32 -14.76
N GLY A 102 -22.93 9.74 -15.32
CA GLY A 102 -23.04 8.31 -15.57
C GLY A 102 -21.89 7.78 -16.44
N THR A 103 -21.44 8.58 -17.41
CA THR A 103 -20.28 8.25 -18.25
C THR A 103 -19.00 8.11 -17.42
N PHE A 104 -18.80 9.02 -16.47
CA PHE A 104 -17.62 9.00 -15.61
C PHE A 104 -17.62 7.82 -14.65
N ILE A 105 -18.80 7.46 -14.12
CA ILE A 105 -18.98 6.25 -13.30
C ILE A 105 -18.56 5.00 -14.07
N ILE A 106 -18.95 4.88 -15.35
CA ILE A 106 -18.57 3.72 -16.20
C ILE A 106 -17.04 3.64 -16.35
N TRP A 107 -16.37 4.77 -16.61
CA TRP A 107 -14.91 4.81 -16.71
C TRP A 107 -14.22 4.41 -15.40
N LEU A 108 -14.73 4.87 -14.26
CA LEU A 108 -14.21 4.50 -12.95
C LEU A 108 -14.44 3.02 -12.64
N SER A 109 -15.63 2.48 -12.95
CA SER A 109 -15.91 1.05 -12.82
C SER A 109 -14.99 0.20 -13.71
N LEU A 110 -14.71 0.66 -14.94
CA LEU A 110 -13.76 -0.01 -15.83
C LEU A 110 -12.34 0.04 -15.28
N ALA A 111 -11.91 1.17 -14.72
CA ALA A 111 -10.60 1.28 -14.07
C ALA A 111 -10.48 0.31 -12.87
N ALA A 112 -11.50 0.24 -12.01
CA ALA A 112 -11.55 -0.72 -10.91
C ALA A 112 -11.51 -2.18 -11.41
N PHE A 113 -12.21 -2.47 -12.52
CA PHE A 113 -12.18 -3.79 -13.14
C PHE A 113 -10.79 -4.16 -13.68
N VAL A 114 -10.08 -3.24 -14.33
CA VAL A 114 -8.70 -3.46 -14.80
C VAL A 114 -7.75 -3.73 -13.64
N LEU A 115 -7.86 -2.97 -12.55
CA LEU A 115 -7.06 -3.20 -11.34
C LEU A 115 -7.37 -4.56 -10.70
N ALA A 116 -8.64 -4.94 -10.65
CA ALA A 116 -9.05 -6.27 -10.17
C ALA A 116 -8.47 -7.38 -11.06
N ALA A 117 -8.55 -7.25 -12.39
CA ALA A 117 -7.92 -8.18 -13.32
C ALA A 117 -6.40 -8.27 -13.11
N ALA A 118 -5.72 -7.13 -12.91
CA ALA A 118 -4.29 -7.10 -12.61
C ALA A 118 -3.95 -7.86 -11.32
N THR A 119 -4.74 -7.71 -10.25
CA THR A 119 -4.52 -8.47 -9.01
C THR A 119 -4.65 -9.97 -9.21
N VAL A 120 -5.62 -10.41 -10.01
CA VAL A 120 -5.80 -11.83 -10.37
C VAL A 120 -4.63 -12.33 -11.20
N LEU A 121 -4.18 -11.56 -12.20
CA LEU A 121 -3.03 -11.91 -13.02
C LEU A 121 -1.75 -12.07 -12.19
N ILE A 122 -1.47 -11.14 -11.26
CA ILE A 122 -0.32 -11.24 -10.34
C ILE A 122 -0.44 -12.50 -9.47
N ARG A 123 -1.64 -12.82 -8.99
CA ARG A 123 -1.90 -14.01 -8.18
C ARG A 123 -1.65 -15.30 -8.95
N ILE A 124 -2.12 -15.38 -10.19
CA ILE A 124 -1.91 -16.53 -11.08
C ILE A 124 -0.44 -16.66 -11.46
N GLY A 125 0.22 -15.55 -11.82
CA GLY A 125 1.64 -15.53 -12.17
C GLY A 125 2.53 -16.07 -11.04
N HIS A 126 2.24 -15.72 -9.79
CA HIS A 126 2.98 -16.24 -8.64
C HIS A 126 2.72 -17.73 -8.36
N HIS A 127 1.56 -18.26 -8.76
CA HIS A 127 1.25 -19.69 -8.62
C HIS A 127 1.90 -20.54 -9.73
N TYR A 128 1.99 -20.00 -10.95
CA TYR A 128 2.57 -20.72 -12.10
C TYR A 128 4.11 -20.62 -12.17
N TRP A 129 4.72 -19.55 -11.65
CA TRP A 129 6.18 -19.40 -11.56
C TRP A 129 6.64 -19.27 -10.09
N PRO A 130 6.62 -20.35 -9.30
CA PRO A 130 7.28 -20.37 -8.01
C PRO A 130 8.80 -20.21 -8.26
N TYR A 131 9.40 -19.21 -7.62
CA TYR A 131 10.85 -19.03 -7.66
C TYR A 131 11.51 -20.24 -6.97
N GLU A 132 12.37 -20.96 -7.68
CA GLU A 132 13.23 -21.97 -7.08
C GLU A 132 14.11 -21.27 -6.04
N GLU A 133 14.03 -21.71 -4.78
CA GLU A 133 14.96 -21.26 -3.76
C GLU A 133 16.37 -21.68 -4.20
N PRO A 134 17.33 -20.75 -4.35
CA PRO A 134 18.69 -21.14 -4.63
C PRO A 134 19.18 -21.98 -3.46
N GLU A 135 19.45 -23.26 -3.72
CA GLU A 135 20.02 -24.18 -2.73
C GLU A 135 21.20 -23.50 -2.03
N GLU A 136 21.13 -23.35 -0.70
CA GLU A 136 22.27 -22.88 0.08
C GLU A 136 23.43 -23.87 -0.11
N PRO A 137 24.59 -23.43 -0.64
CA PRO A 137 25.75 -24.30 -0.78
C PRO A 137 26.37 -24.50 0.60
N GLY A 138 25.82 -25.40 1.41
CA GLY A 138 26.31 -25.61 2.78
C GLY A 138 25.68 -26.72 3.61
N LYS A 139 24.45 -27.19 3.34
CA LYS A 139 23.90 -28.34 4.06
C LYS A 139 24.25 -29.64 3.35
N LYS A 140 25.50 -30.10 3.54
CA LYS A 140 25.79 -31.52 3.40
C LYS A 140 24.96 -32.28 4.43
N GLN A 141 24.08 -33.11 3.90
CA GLN A 141 23.55 -34.33 4.50
C GLN A 141 24.54 -34.92 5.53
N SER A 142 24.16 -34.90 6.79
CA SER A 142 24.74 -35.74 7.83
C SER A 142 23.64 -36.69 8.30
N ASP A 143 23.31 -37.64 7.45
CA ASP A 143 22.57 -38.85 7.81
C ASP A 143 23.40 -40.03 7.29
N ASP A 144 24.28 -40.51 8.15
CA ASP A 144 24.74 -41.91 8.29
C ASP A 144 25.22 -42.07 9.75
#